data_AF-A0A3M1LB24-F1
#
_entry.id   AF-A0A3M1LB24-F1
#
_cell.length_a   1.000
_cell.length_b   1.000
_cell.length_c   1.000
_cell.angle_alpha   90.00
_cell.angle_beta   90.00
_cell.angle_gamma   90.00
#
_symmetry.space_group_name_H-M   'P 1'
#
loop_
_entity.id
_entity.type
_entity.pdbx_description
1 polymer ?
#
loop_
_entity_poly.entity_id
_entity_poly.type
_entity_poly.pdbx_seq_one_letter_code
_entity_poly.pdbx_strand_id
1 'polypeptide(L)' 'MNMETLEFIIYPDGRVKETVTGIVGKSCQEITAAIEENLGQVITMQKTSAYFASNVNQSTQVTNQVSYSDW' A
#
# COMPACT_ATOMS: atom_id res chain seq x y z
N MET A 1 -8.58 9.16 10.43
CA MET A 1 -9.15 7.83 10.15
C MET A 1 -9.18 7.69 8.64
N ASN A 2 -8.23 6.95 8.07
CA ASN A 2 -8.25 6.69 6.62
C ASN A 2 -9.31 5.61 6.37
N MET A 3 -10.29 5.92 5.52
CA MET A 3 -11.24 4.92 5.03
C MET A 3 -10.56 4.10 3.95
N GLU A 4 -10.53 2.80 4.15
CA GLU A 4 -10.07 1.82 3.18
C GLU A 4 -11.30 1.26 2.46
N THR A 5 -11.29 1.27 1.14
CA THR A 5 -12.42 0.79 0.33
C THR A 5 -11.92 -0.12 -0.78
N LEU A 6 -12.66 -1.21 -0.97
CA LEU A 6 -12.39 -2.23 -1.96
C LEU A 6 -13.62 -2.37 -2.87
N GLU A 7 -13.47 -2.03 -4.14
CA GLU A 7 -14.56 -2.08 -5.12
C GLU A 7 -14.31 -3.21 -6.12
N PHE A 8 -15.34 -4.05 -6.31
CA PHE A 8 -15.36 -5.11 -7.31
C PHE A 8 -16.41 -4.82 -8.37
N ILE A 9 -16.00 -4.75 -9.63
CA ILE A 9 -16.89 -4.65 -10.78
C ILE A 9 -16.83 -5.98 -11.53
N ILE A 10 -17.94 -6.70 -11.54
CA ILE A 10 -18.10 -7.96 -12.28
C ILE A 10 -18.79 -7.63 -13.61
N TYR A 11 -18.08 -7.87 -14.70
CA TYR A 11 -18.62 -7.68 -16.04
C TYR A 11 -19.41 -8.93 -16.48
N PRO A 12 -20.44 -8.78 -17.33
CA PRO A 12 -21.24 -9.91 -17.83
C PRO A 12 -20.44 -10.90 -18.69
N ASP A 13 -19.22 -10.53 -19.10
CA ASP A 13 -18.27 -11.40 -19.80
C ASP A 13 -17.40 -12.26 -18.85
N GLY A 14 -17.63 -12.17 -17.53
CA GLY A 14 -16.91 -12.93 -16.52
C GLY A 14 -15.62 -12.28 -16.03
N ARG A 15 -15.24 -11.09 -16.52
CA ARG A 15 -14.08 -10.36 -16.02
C ARG A 15 -14.41 -9.67 -14.69
N VAL A 16 -13.47 -9.71 -13.76
CA VAL A 16 -13.55 -8.99 -12.48
C VAL A 16 -12.52 -7.88 -12.49
N LYS A 17 -12.94 -6.64 -12.19
CA LYS A 17 -12.06 -5.51 -11.97
C LYS A 17 -12.08 -5.14 -10.49
N GLU A 18 -10.90 -5.13 -9.88
CA GLU A 18 -10.69 -4.73 -8.50
C GLU A 18 -10.10 -3.32 -8.44
N THR A 19 -10.68 -2.46 -7.60
CA THR A 19 -10.15 -1.12 -7.31
C THR A 19 -9.94 -0.99 -5.80
N VAL A 20 -8.69 -0.81 -5.40
CA VAL A 20 -8.29 -0.61 -4.01
C VAL A 20 -7.98 0.86 -3.77
N THR A 21 -8.63 1.47 -2.77
CA THR A 21 -8.36 2.86 -2.37
C THR A 21 -8.24 2.98 -0.86
N GLY A 22 -7.44 3.96 -0.41
CA GLY A 22 -7.23 4.24 1.02
C GLY A 22 -6.11 3.44 1.69
N ILE A 23 -5.61 2.38 1.05
CA ILE A 23 -4.44 1.62 1.49
C ILE A 23 -3.17 2.21 0.85
N VAL A 24 -2.19 2.58 1.66
CA VAL A 24 -0.91 3.15 1.21
C VAL A 24 0.24 2.14 1.31
N GLY A 25 1.13 2.14 0.32
CA GLY A 25 2.35 1.32 0.34
C GLY A 25 2.14 -0.18 0.10
N LYS A 26 3.07 -1.00 0.60
CA LYS A 26 3.14 -2.46 0.32
C LYS A 26 1.95 -3.27 0.85
N SER A 27 1.24 -2.79 1.87
CA SER A 27 0.03 -3.47 2.37
C SER A 27 -1.07 -3.56 1.30
N CYS A 28 -1.09 -2.64 0.32
CA CYS A 28 -2.00 -2.74 -0.82
C CYS A 28 -1.70 -3.98 -1.67
N GLN A 29 -0.43 -4.37 -1.77
CA GLN A 29 0.02 -5.52 -2.57
C GLN A 29 -0.18 -6.85 -1.85
N GLU A 30 -0.03 -6.89 -0.52
CA GLU A 30 -0.24 -8.11 0.26
C GLU A 30 -1.72 -8.52 0.27
N ILE A 31 -2.63 -7.55 0.36
CA ILE A 31 -4.07 -7.81 0.34
C ILE A 31 -4.53 -8.30 -1.03
N THR A 32 -4.04 -7.67 -2.10
CA THR A 32 -4.37 -8.10 -3.48
C THR A 32 -3.80 -9.47 -3.79
N ALA A 33 -2.60 -9.82 -3.32
CA ALA A 33 -1.99 -11.12 -3.61
C ALA A 33 -2.85 -12.33 -3.18
N ALA A 34 -3.45 -12.28 -1.98
CA ALA A 34 -4.31 -13.36 -1.49
C ALA A 34 -5.62 -13.46 -2.29
N ILE A 35 -6.12 -12.32 -2.77
CA ILE A 35 -7.36 -12.23 -3.56
C ILE A 35 -7.12 -12.71 -4.99
N GLU A 36 -6.00 -12.33 -5.60
CA GLU A 36 -5.56 -12.77 -6.92
C GLU A 36 -5.39 -14.29 -6.97
N GLU A 37 -4.79 -14.90 -5.94
CA GLU A 37 -4.64 -16.36 -5.83
C GLU A 37 -6.00 -17.10 -5.83
N ASN A 38 -7.04 -16.50 -5.25
CA ASN A 38 -8.38 -17.09 -5.21
C ASN A 38 -9.23 -16.80 -6.45
N LEU A 39 -9.04 -15.66 -7.12
CA LEU A 39 -9.83 -15.25 -8.29
C LEU A 39 -9.27 -15.79 -9.62
N GLY A 40 -7.98 -16.15 -9.68
CA GLY A 40 -7.36 -16.77 -10.86
C GLY A 40 -6.19 -15.97 -11.43
N GLN A 41 -6.09 -15.86 -12.76
CA GLN A 41 -4.93 -15.23 -13.40
C GLN A 41 -5.14 -13.72 -13.61
N VAL A 42 -4.21 -12.90 -13.08
CA VAL A 42 -4.20 -11.45 -13.30
C VAL A 42 -3.85 -11.14 -14.75
N ILE A 43 -4.79 -10.53 -15.48
CA ILE A 43 -4.57 -10.14 -16.88
C ILE A 43 -3.89 -8.77 -16.97
N THR A 44 -4.27 -7.83 -16.09
CA THR A 44 -3.76 -6.45 -16.09
C THR A 44 -3.71 -5.90 -14.67
N MET A 45 -2.56 -5.36 -14.26
CA MET A 45 -2.39 -4.65 -13.00
C MET A 45 -1.92 -3.21 -13.27
N GLN A 46 -2.60 -2.22 -12.68
CA GLN A 46 -2.22 -0.81 -12.78
C GLN A 46 -2.02 -0.21 -11.39
N LYS A 47 -0.79 0.22 -11.09
CA LYS A 47 -0.44 0.84 -9.82
C LYS A 47 -0.91 2.30 -9.78
N THR A 48 -1.59 2.70 -8.72
CA THR A 48 -1.98 4.09 -8.48
C THR A 48 -0.85 4.85 -7.76
N SER A 49 -0.90 6.18 -7.74
CA SER A 49 0.08 7.02 -7.02
C SER A 49 0.21 6.66 -5.54
N ALA A 50 -0.86 6.16 -4.92
CA ALA A 50 -0.87 5.67 -3.53
C ALA A 50 0.05 4.46 -3.30
N TYR A 51 0.33 3.66 -4.33
CA TYR A 51 1.30 2.56 -4.24
C TYR A 51 2.73 3.07 -4.02
N PHE A 52 3.08 4.21 -4.62
CA PHE A 52 4.40 4.84 -4.49
C PHE A 52 4.50 5.77 -3.28
N ALA A 53 3.39 6.05 -2.60
CA ALA A 53 3.38 6.75 -1.34
C ALA A 53 3.98 5.84 -0.25
N SER A 54 5.30 5.93 -0.08
CA SER A 54 6.00 5.28 1.01
C SER A 54 5.69 6.03 2.30
N ASN A 55 5.20 5.34 3.32
CA ASN A 55 5.05 5.91 4.65
C ASN A 55 6.47 6.15 5.19
N VAL A 56 7.01 7.35 4.95
CA VAL A 56 8.29 7.78 5.52
C VAL A 56 8.04 7.94 7.00
N ASN A 57 8.18 6.85 7.74
CA ASN A 57 8.37 6.88 9.18
C ASN A 57 9.76 7.49 9.38
N GLN A 58 9.84 8.81 9.29
CA GLN A 58 11.02 9.54 9.68
C GLN A 58 11.11 9.40 11.19
N SER A 59 11.84 8.37 11.63
CA SER A 59 12.26 8.23 13.01
C SER A 59 13.11 9.46 13.34
N THR A 60 12.48 10.52 13.84
CA THR A 60 13.16 11.69 14.39
C THR A 60 13.75 11.28 15.74
N GLN A 61 14.77 10.43 15.71
CA GLN A 61 15.71 10.29 16.82
C GLN A 61 16.96 11.07 16.46
N VAL A 62 16.85 12.40 16.52
CA VAL A 62 18.02 13.27 16.63
C VAL A 62 18.49 13.17 18.08
N THR A 63 19.27 12.14 18.36
CA THR A 63 19.95 12.00 19.65
C THR A 63 21.21 12.87 19.60
N ASN A 64 21.05 14.15 19.97
CA ASN A 64 22.15 15.10 20.11
C ASN A 64 22.91 14.81 21.43
N GLN A 65 23.80 13.82 21.42
CA GLN A 65 24.71 13.54 22.54
C GLN A 65 25.96 14.41 22.39
N VAL A 66 25.93 15.62 22.93
CA VAL A 66 27.15 16.39 23.15
C VAL A 66 27.72 15.89 24.47
N SER A 67 28.68 14.97 24.38
CA SER A 67 29.55 14.62 25.50
C SER A 67 30.70 15.63 25.57
N TYR A 68 30.93 16.07 26.79
CA TYR A 68 31.73 17.19 27.28
C TYR A 68 33.23 17.08 26.96
N SER A 69 33.92 18.21 26.76
CA SER A 69 35.32 18.35 27.19
C SER A 69 35.56 19.77 27.70
N ASP A 70 35.71 19.85 29.03
CA ASP A 70 36.24 20.99 29.77
C ASP A 70 37.67 21.27 29.26
N TRP A 71 37.93 22.52 28.85
CA TRP A 71 39.26 23.07 28.58
C TRP A 71 39.31 24.48 29.17
#